data_AF-A0A3B1A6X1-F1
#
_entry.id   AF-A0A3B1A6X1-F1
#
_cell.length_a   1.000
_cell.length_b   1.000
_cell.length_c   1.000
_cell.angle_alpha   90.00
_cell.angle_beta   90.00
_cell.angle_gamma   90.00
#
_symmetry.space_group_name_H-M   'P 1'
#
loop_
_entity.id
_entity.type
_entity.pdbx_description
1 polymer ?
#
loop_
_entity_poly.entity_id
_entity_poly.type
_entity_poly.pdbx_seq_one_letter_code
_entity_poly.pdbx_strand_id
1 'polypeptide(L)'
;MGNYSDCLKFIFLLFLRPQITNGPECLDDKMNTFHADKKSPRTPINRTLLLCLPLLLCLNSITTTANENEWVYTVQTGDNLWDLSIEHMESINNWRKLQKLNNVTNPKHIPPGTEIRFPLAWLKNRPAPVRVLELAGEVTATSPQTATAILLKPGITLFTGNEIRTGANGNVLLEFLDNSRLLLQKNSHLIFERQSVYSNSGILNARMRLLRGRVETVINPEQKNGTRFEIHTPAAITGVRGTQFRVAMESDQQTGRTEVISGKVAVSGTAGKTIEVPANFGTVVTVGQPPSVPKLLLPAPDLSQLPAHSELFPLMFDWPVVDGAKFYRAQISHATAAGSLLSDEAALTKPQLHAVELPDGDYLIRVRAVDADGLEGFNAEHQFRLVVPIEPPRLMTPLHAVKTGKQPPTFHWETAKNAATYHLQLSTSSDFSAPLIDISNHSGTRLNIEQTLDPGTYYWRVASHTAFGKQSAFSPAQSFSLQSESGFAWMLFFLPLILLL
;
A
#
# COMPACT_ATOMS: atom_id res chain seq x y z
N MET A 1 57.96 -31.06 26.84
CA MET A 1 57.42 -31.69 28.07
C MET A 1 55.93 -31.39 28.10
N GLY A 2 54.99 -32.33 28.16
CA GLY A 2 55.11 -33.80 28.07
C GLY A 2 53.71 -34.43 27.89
N ASN A 3 53.62 -35.59 27.22
CA ASN A 3 52.35 -36.28 26.94
C ASN A 3 51.96 -37.29 28.04
N TYR A 4 50.65 -37.49 28.20
CA TYR A 4 49.94 -38.68 28.71
C TYR A 4 48.49 -38.56 28.13
N SER A 5 47.81 -39.51 27.46
CA SER A 5 47.89 -40.99 27.37
C SER A 5 47.70 -41.69 28.72
N ASP A 6 46.92 -42.76 28.89
CA ASP A 6 46.17 -43.64 27.97
C ASP A 6 44.95 -44.24 28.73
N CYS A 7 43.77 -44.53 28.15
CA CYS A 7 43.40 -45.62 27.23
C CYS A 7 43.32 -47.05 27.84
N LEU A 8 42.09 -47.53 28.09
CA LEU A 8 41.68 -48.96 28.15
C LEU A 8 40.19 -49.00 27.70
N LYS A 9 39.68 -49.74 26.70
CA LYS A 9 39.92 -51.05 26.02
C LYS A 9 39.05 -52.21 26.54
N PHE A 10 38.18 -52.71 25.65
CA PHE A 10 37.86 -54.12 25.27
C PHE A 10 36.50 -54.09 24.54
N ILE A 11 36.30 -54.37 23.24
CA ILE A 11 36.86 -55.29 22.22
C ILE A 11 36.33 -56.74 22.34
N PHE A 12 35.53 -57.17 21.33
CA PHE A 12 35.52 -58.47 20.58
C PHE A 12 34.12 -58.65 19.90
N LEU A 13 33.93 -59.15 18.66
CA LEU A 13 34.81 -59.22 17.47
C LEU A 13 33.98 -59.50 16.17
N LEU A 14 34.67 -59.50 15.01
CA LEU A 14 34.40 -60.02 13.64
C LEU A 14 33.34 -61.15 13.49
N PHE A 15 32.70 -61.39 12.32
CA PHE A 15 33.22 -61.65 10.95
C PHE A 15 32.17 -61.32 9.84
N LEU A 16 32.39 -61.44 8.51
CA LEU A 16 33.47 -61.01 7.59
C LEU A 16 33.09 -61.33 6.11
N ARG A 17 32.87 -60.32 5.25
CA ARG A 17 32.89 -60.33 3.76
C ARG A 17 31.82 -61.11 2.93
N PRO A 18 31.70 -60.83 1.60
CA PRO A 18 30.63 -61.34 0.70
C PRO A 18 31.12 -62.30 -0.41
N GLN A 19 30.19 -62.87 -1.20
CA GLN A 19 30.41 -63.26 -2.61
C GLN A 19 29.09 -63.34 -3.44
N ILE A 20 29.24 -63.46 -4.76
CA ILE A 20 28.26 -63.35 -5.86
C ILE A 20 27.70 -64.75 -6.23
N THR A 21 26.48 -64.87 -6.80
CA THR A 21 26.15 -65.59 -8.07
C THR A 21 24.66 -65.92 -8.34
N ASN A 22 24.30 -65.81 -9.64
CA ASN A 22 23.30 -66.57 -10.44
C ASN A 22 21.77 -66.49 -10.20
N GLY A 23 21.02 -66.61 -11.32
CA GLY A 23 19.56 -66.87 -11.42
C GLY A 23 19.26 -68.36 -11.65
N PRO A 24 18.33 -68.79 -12.56
CA PRO A 24 17.66 -68.05 -13.65
C PRO A 24 16.14 -68.42 -13.86
N GLU A 25 15.59 -68.13 -15.06
CA GLU A 25 14.43 -68.82 -15.73
C GLU A 25 12.99 -68.68 -15.10
N CYS A 26 11.87 -68.83 -15.83
CA CYS A 26 11.59 -69.03 -17.26
C CYS A 26 10.16 -68.58 -17.69
N LEU A 27 9.97 -68.29 -18.99
CA LEU A 27 8.85 -68.58 -19.95
C LEU A 27 7.36 -68.65 -19.50
N ASP A 28 6.33 -68.57 -20.38
CA ASP A 28 6.21 -68.57 -21.86
C ASP A 28 5.03 -67.61 -22.29
N ASP A 29 4.31 -67.59 -23.43
CA ASP A 29 4.11 -68.41 -24.65
C ASP A 29 3.56 -67.52 -25.81
N LYS A 30 3.53 -68.03 -27.05
CA LYS A 30 2.77 -67.61 -28.27
C LYS A 30 3.14 -66.28 -28.95
N MET A 31 3.91 -66.29 -30.04
CA MET A 31 3.61 -66.78 -31.41
C MET A 31 2.55 -65.97 -32.19
N ASN A 32 2.97 -65.30 -33.28
CA ASN A 32 2.92 -65.94 -34.61
C ASN A 32 3.89 -65.26 -35.62
N THR A 33 4.09 -65.86 -36.80
CA THR A 33 5.22 -65.52 -37.71
C THR A 33 4.88 -65.43 -39.22
N PHE A 34 5.85 -64.89 -39.99
CA PHE A 34 6.16 -65.12 -41.42
C PHE A 34 5.57 -64.25 -42.57
N HIS A 35 6.52 -63.69 -43.35
CA HIS A 35 6.61 -63.55 -44.83
C HIS A 35 5.56 -62.73 -45.64
N ALA A 36 5.87 -62.23 -46.86
CA ALA A 36 7.13 -61.78 -47.50
C ALA A 36 6.90 -61.07 -48.86
N ASP A 37 7.79 -60.12 -49.21
CA ASP A 37 8.29 -59.75 -50.56
C ASP A 37 7.36 -59.69 -51.81
N LYS A 38 7.19 -58.49 -52.43
CA LYS A 38 7.64 -58.23 -53.83
C LYS A 38 7.48 -56.80 -54.39
N LYS A 39 8.61 -56.29 -54.90
CA LYS A 39 8.87 -55.56 -56.17
C LYS A 39 8.05 -54.32 -56.61
N SER A 40 8.79 -53.36 -57.21
CA SER A 40 8.31 -52.24 -58.02
C SER A 40 8.16 -52.60 -59.51
N PRO A 41 7.68 -51.66 -60.36
CA PRO A 41 8.61 -51.00 -61.30
C PRO A 41 8.39 -49.47 -61.45
N ARG A 42 9.01 -48.84 -62.46
CA ARG A 42 9.10 -47.38 -62.71
C ARG A 42 8.51 -46.97 -64.07
N THR A 43 8.46 -45.65 -64.32
CA THR A 43 8.43 -44.93 -65.63
C THR A 43 7.13 -45.02 -66.46
N PRO A 44 6.87 -44.09 -67.43
CA PRO A 44 7.76 -43.05 -67.99
C PRO A 44 7.25 -41.59 -67.88
N ILE A 45 8.08 -40.67 -68.42
CA ILE A 45 7.83 -39.22 -68.55
C ILE A 45 7.06 -38.95 -69.86
N ASN A 46 6.19 -37.92 -69.88
CA ASN A 46 5.92 -37.19 -71.13
C ASN A 46 5.55 -35.70 -70.89
N ARG A 47 5.69 -34.86 -71.93
CA ARG A 47 5.50 -33.39 -71.88
C ARG A 47 4.18 -32.95 -72.50
N THR A 48 3.43 -32.09 -71.82
CA THR A 48 2.53 -31.11 -72.49
C THR A 48 2.32 -29.85 -71.64
N LEU A 49 2.13 -28.70 -72.30
CA LEU A 49 1.73 -27.43 -71.66
C LEU A 49 0.23 -27.44 -71.34
N LEU A 50 -0.15 -26.77 -70.25
CA LEU A 50 -1.36 -25.94 -70.23
C LEU A 50 -1.21 -24.76 -69.25
N LEU A 51 -1.78 -23.60 -69.60
CA LEU A 51 -1.79 -22.41 -68.74
C LEU A 51 -2.89 -22.53 -67.69
N CYS A 52 -2.57 -22.20 -66.43
CA CYS A 52 -3.55 -21.66 -65.47
C CYS A 52 -2.82 -20.83 -64.41
N LEU A 53 -2.99 -19.51 -64.45
CA LEU A 53 -2.34 -18.56 -63.53
C LEU A 53 -3.35 -18.06 -62.49
N PRO A 54 -3.24 -18.43 -61.20
CA PRO A 54 -3.94 -17.74 -60.13
C PRO A 54 -3.22 -16.42 -59.84
N LEU A 55 -3.82 -15.29 -60.25
CA LEU A 55 -3.29 -13.95 -59.99
C LEU A 55 -3.44 -13.61 -58.49
N LEU A 56 -2.44 -13.99 -57.68
CA LEU A 56 -2.41 -13.68 -56.26
C LEU A 56 -2.09 -12.20 -56.05
N LEU A 57 -3.12 -11.35 -56.11
CA LEU A 57 -3.05 -9.94 -55.72
C LEU A 57 -2.87 -9.84 -54.19
N CYS A 58 -1.63 -10.03 -53.74
CA CYS A 58 -1.19 -9.62 -52.42
C CYS A 58 -1.28 -8.09 -52.33
N LEU A 59 -2.45 -7.60 -51.92
CA LEU A 59 -2.61 -6.26 -51.38
C LEU A 59 -1.70 -6.15 -50.15
N ASN A 60 -0.50 -5.64 -50.36
CA ASN A 60 0.38 -5.18 -49.30
C ASN A 60 -0.30 -3.99 -48.63
N SER A 61 -1.18 -4.27 -47.67
CA SER A 61 -1.64 -3.31 -46.69
C SER A 61 -0.41 -2.80 -45.95
N ILE A 62 0.09 -1.63 -46.37
CA ILE A 62 1.15 -0.92 -45.68
C ILE A 62 0.54 -0.44 -44.36
N THR A 63 0.61 -1.30 -43.34
CA THR A 63 0.33 -0.93 -41.96
C THR A 63 1.40 0.07 -41.54
N THR A 64 1.12 1.36 -41.75
CA THR A 64 2.00 2.45 -41.36
C THR A 64 2.20 2.38 -39.85
N THR A 65 3.33 1.82 -39.40
CA THR A 65 3.63 1.66 -37.98
C THR A 65 3.70 3.05 -37.35
N ALA A 66 2.71 3.38 -36.52
CA ALA A 66 2.59 4.69 -35.90
C ALA A 66 3.83 4.97 -35.04
N ASN A 67 4.68 5.89 -35.52
CA ASN A 67 5.89 6.33 -34.83
C ASN A 67 5.49 6.86 -33.44
N GLU A 68 6.16 6.40 -32.39
CA GLU A 68 5.85 6.78 -31.01
C GLU A 68 6.12 8.27 -30.73
N ASN A 69 6.82 8.94 -31.65
CA ASN A 69 7.06 10.38 -31.64
C ASN A 69 6.05 11.17 -32.50
N GLU A 70 4.95 10.55 -32.96
CA GLU A 70 3.90 11.16 -33.78
C GLU A 70 2.50 10.90 -33.21
N TRP A 71 1.67 11.94 -33.18
CA TRP A 71 0.23 11.84 -32.98
C TRP A 71 -0.47 11.79 -34.34
N VAL A 72 -1.43 10.89 -34.50
CA VAL A 72 -2.28 10.82 -35.70
C VAL A 72 -3.63 11.49 -35.40
N TYR A 73 -4.01 12.45 -36.23
CA TYR A 73 -5.32 13.10 -36.20
C TYR A 73 -6.13 12.72 -37.43
N THR A 74 -7.39 12.33 -37.24
CA THR A 74 -8.31 12.00 -38.33
C THR A 74 -9.16 13.23 -38.67
N VAL A 75 -8.98 13.75 -39.89
CA VAL A 75 -9.62 14.97 -40.41
C VAL A 75 -11.15 14.86 -40.40
N GLN A 76 -11.81 15.89 -39.87
CA GLN A 76 -13.26 16.03 -39.79
C GLN A 76 -13.82 16.95 -40.89
N THR A 77 -15.15 17.03 -40.98
CA THR A 77 -15.83 17.83 -42.01
C THR A 77 -15.69 19.32 -41.74
N GLY A 78 -14.92 20.01 -42.57
CA GLY A 78 -14.63 21.46 -42.48
C GLY A 78 -13.17 21.78 -42.18
N ASP A 79 -12.41 20.78 -41.72
CA ASP A 79 -11.00 20.94 -41.38
C ASP A 79 -10.12 21.33 -42.58
N ASN A 80 -9.09 22.10 -42.27
CA ASN A 80 -8.02 22.42 -43.18
C ASN A 80 -6.68 22.49 -42.44
N LEU A 81 -5.57 22.40 -43.17
CA LEU A 81 -4.25 22.26 -42.56
C LEU A 81 -3.80 23.51 -41.79
N TRP A 82 -4.32 24.67 -42.15
CA TRP A 82 -3.98 25.94 -41.50
C TRP A 82 -4.62 26.01 -40.11
N ASP A 83 -5.92 25.72 -40.01
CA ASP A 83 -6.64 25.75 -38.73
C ASP A 83 -6.21 24.62 -37.79
N LEU A 84 -5.97 23.41 -38.31
CA LEU A 84 -5.35 22.32 -37.52
C LEU A 84 -3.93 22.67 -37.03
N SER A 85 -3.16 23.46 -37.81
CA SER A 85 -1.87 23.99 -37.37
C SER A 85 -2.04 25.07 -36.29
N ILE A 86 -3.04 25.94 -36.41
CA ILE A 86 -3.39 26.94 -35.39
C ILE A 86 -3.82 26.28 -34.09
N GLU A 87 -4.67 25.25 -34.12
CA GLU A 87 -5.15 24.61 -32.91
C GLU A 87 -4.02 23.85 -32.20
N HIS A 88 -3.32 22.98 -32.93
CA HIS A 88 -2.50 21.95 -32.30
C HIS A 88 -1.01 22.24 -32.21
N MET A 89 -0.42 23.06 -33.10
CA MET A 89 1.03 23.23 -33.19
C MET A 89 1.56 24.40 -32.33
N GLU A 90 2.75 24.25 -31.76
CA GLU A 90 3.43 25.30 -30.99
C GLU A 90 3.78 26.52 -31.85
N SER A 91 4.16 26.30 -33.12
CA SER A 91 4.43 27.37 -34.07
C SER A 91 3.72 27.12 -35.40
N ILE A 92 2.76 27.99 -35.71
CA ILE A 92 2.02 27.98 -36.99
C ILE A 92 2.95 27.99 -38.21
N ASN A 93 4.13 28.62 -38.12
CA ASN A 93 5.10 28.70 -39.22
C ASN A 93 5.61 27.33 -39.71
N ASN A 94 5.40 26.26 -38.94
CA ASN A 94 5.72 24.89 -39.33
C ASN A 94 4.63 24.21 -40.21
N TRP A 95 3.48 24.86 -40.49
CA TRP A 95 2.39 24.25 -41.28
C TRP A 95 2.83 23.72 -42.65
N ARG A 96 3.76 24.41 -43.33
CA ARG A 96 4.34 23.94 -44.61
C ARG A 96 5.20 22.68 -44.45
N LYS A 97 5.84 22.49 -43.30
CA LYS A 97 6.58 21.25 -42.97
C LYS A 97 5.61 20.11 -42.70
N LEU A 98 4.51 20.38 -41.97
CA LEU A 98 3.41 19.43 -41.76
C LEU A 98 2.75 19.01 -43.08
N GLN A 99 2.54 19.96 -44.01
CA GLN A 99 2.01 19.69 -45.34
C GLN A 99 2.91 18.71 -46.11
N LYS A 100 4.23 18.96 -46.10
CA LYS A 100 5.21 18.10 -46.77
C LYS A 100 5.34 16.73 -46.10
N LEU A 101 5.28 16.65 -44.77
CA LEU A 101 5.34 15.40 -44.00
C LEU A 101 4.16 14.46 -44.29
N ASN A 102 2.99 15.03 -44.60
CA ASN A 102 1.75 14.30 -44.85
C ASN A 102 1.31 14.31 -46.32
N ASN A 103 2.17 14.76 -47.23
CA ASN A 103 1.91 14.85 -48.68
C ASN A 103 0.57 15.54 -49.05
N VAL A 104 0.14 16.53 -48.26
CA VAL A 104 -1.19 17.15 -48.42
C VAL A 104 -1.21 18.07 -49.64
N THR A 105 -1.84 17.62 -50.72
CA THR A 105 -1.88 18.35 -52.01
C THR A 105 -2.59 19.70 -51.91
N ASN A 106 -3.73 19.77 -51.22
CA ASN A 106 -4.48 21.01 -51.01
C ASN A 106 -4.61 21.31 -49.50
N PRO A 107 -3.87 22.29 -48.95
CA PRO A 107 -3.92 22.58 -47.53
C PRO A 107 -5.21 23.28 -47.07
N LYS A 108 -6.05 23.76 -48.00
CA LYS A 108 -7.35 24.40 -47.69
C LYS A 108 -8.54 23.42 -47.70
N HIS A 109 -8.40 22.27 -48.34
CA HIS A 109 -9.45 21.25 -48.44
C HIS A 109 -8.82 19.87 -48.31
N ILE A 110 -8.85 19.31 -47.11
CA ILE A 110 -8.43 17.94 -46.84
C ILE A 110 -9.70 17.05 -46.81
N PRO A 111 -9.71 15.87 -47.46
CA PRO A 111 -10.85 14.95 -47.35
C PRO A 111 -11.08 14.48 -45.90
N PRO A 112 -12.32 14.49 -45.38
CA PRO A 112 -12.64 13.87 -44.10
C PRO A 112 -12.21 12.39 -44.07
N GLY A 113 -11.73 11.94 -42.92
CA GLY A 113 -11.10 10.62 -42.75
C GLY A 113 -9.61 10.56 -43.12
N THR A 114 -9.02 11.63 -43.68
CA THR A 114 -7.56 11.68 -43.92
C THR A 114 -6.79 11.67 -42.58
N GLU A 115 -5.74 10.86 -42.49
CA GLU A 115 -4.83 10.86 -41.35
C GLU A 115 -3.71 11.90 -41.52
N ILE A 116 -3.59 12.82 -40.56
CA ILE A 116 -2.52 13.81 -40.48
C ILE A 116 -1.62 13.48 -39.30
N ARG A 117 -0.34 13.21 -39.57
CA ARG A 117 0.67 12.90 -38.57
C ARG A 117 1.36 14.17 -38.08
N PHE A 118 1.27 14.43 -36.78
CA PHE A 118 1.91 15.53 -36.09
C PHE A 118 3.07 15.00 -35.23
N PRO A 119 4.34 15.34 -35.52
CA PRO A 119 5.44 15.07 -34.61
C PRO A 119 5.16 15.71 -33.24
N LEU A 120 5.29 14.95 -32.14
CA LEU A 120 4.97 15.43 -30.79
C LEU A 120 5.80 16.66 -30.41
N ALA A 121 7.04 16.73 -30.91
CA ALA A 121 7.94 17.88 -30.76
C ALA A 121 7.49 19.16 -31.50
N TRP A 122 6.39 19.14 -32.25
CA TRP A 122 5.78 20.33 -32.88
C TRP A 122 4.43 20.71 -32.24
N LEU A 123 3.89 19.91 -31.31
CA LEU A 123 2.60 20.13 -30.67
C LEU A 123 2.70 21.05 -29.46
N LYS A 124 1.65 21.85 -29.21
CA LYS A 124 1.53 22.66 -27.99
C LYS A 124 1.53 21.76 -26.75
N ASN A 125 2.42 22.04 -25.81
CA ASN A 125 2.33 21.46 -24.48
C ASN A 125 1.26 22.24 -23.67
N ARG A 126 0.28 21.54 -23.10
CA ARG A 126 -0.66 22.12 -22.12
C ARG A 126 -0.39 21.52 -20.73
N PRO A 127 -0.53 22.27 -19.62
CA PRO A 127 -0.37 21.70 -18.28
C PRO A 127 -1.34 20.53 -18.06
N ALA A 128 -0.84 19.41 -17.53
CA ALA A 128 -1.66 18.30 -17.08
C ALA A 128 -1.83 18.39 -15.55
N PRO A 129 -3.06 18.29 -15.02
CA PRO A 129 -3.30 18.20 -13.59
C PRO A 129 -2.94 16.80 -13.05
N VAL A 130 -2.49 16.75 -11.81
CA VAL A 130 -2.40 15.53 -10.98
C VAL A 130 -3.32 15.71 -9.78
N ARG A 131 -4.26 14.78 -9.57
CA ARG A 131 -5.29 14.87 -8.53
C ARG A 131 -4.89 14.06 -7.30
N VAL A 132 -5.03 14.67 -6.12
CA VAL A 132 -4.98 13.98 -4.83
C VAL A 132 -6.29 13.22 -4.63
N LEU A 133 -6.25 11.88 -4.58
CA LEU A 133 -7.42 11.04 -4.33
C LEU A 133 -7.63 10.80 -2.84
N GLU A 134 -6.65 10.17 -2.20
CA GLU A 134 -6.67 9.72 -0.80
C GLU A 134 -5.35 10.12 -0.15
N LEU A 135 -5.37 10.37 1.17
CA LEU A 135 -4.16 10.53 1.97
C LEU A 135 -4.41 10.19 3.43
N ALA A 136 -3.36 9.79 4.12
CA ALA A 136 -3.31 9.64 5.57
C ALA A 136 -2.04 10.28 6.14
N GLY A 137 -2.09 10.65 7.42
CA GLY A 137 -1.00 11.31 8.14
C GLY A 137 -0.66 12.71 7.58
N GLU A 138 0.53 13.20 7.93
CA GLU A 138 1.02 14.49 7.44
C GLU A 138 1.57 14.38 6.02
N VAL A 139 0.94 15.10 5.09
CA VAL A 139 1.44 15.27 3.71
C VAL A 139 1.38 16.75 3.35
N THR A 140 2.53 17.33 3.02
CA THR A 140 2.62 18.74 2.60
C THR A 140 2.99 18.83 1.12
N ALA A 141 2.56 19.92 0.48
CA ALA A 141 3.00 20.27 -0.86
C ALA A 141 3.43 21.74 -0.95
N THR A 142 4.51 22.01 -1.66
CA THR A 142 5.03 23.36 -1.92
C THR A 142 4.70 23.78 -3.34
N SER A 143 4.25 25.01 -3.53
CA SER A 143 4.08 25.63 -4.85
C SER A 143 5.40 26.29 -5.32
N PRO A 144 5.80 26.11 -6.59
CA PRO A 144 6.97 26.79 -7.15
C PRO A 144 6.74 28.30 -7.37
N GLN A 145 5.48 28.76 -7.33
CA GLN A 145 5.13 30.18 -7.46
C GLN A 145 5.15 30.92 -6.11
N THR A 146 4.74 30.27 -5.01
CA THR A 146 4.65 30.90 -3.68
C THR A 146 5.76 30.49 -2.72
N ALA A 147 6.53 29.44 -3.04
CA ALA A 147 7.50 28.78 -2.16
C ALA A 147 6.94 28.34 -0.79
N THR A 148 5.62 28.39 -0.61
CA THR A 148 4.94 28.12 0.67
C THR A 148 4.44 26.68 0.68
N ALA A 149 4.73 25.95 1.75
CA ALA A 149 4.20 24.61 1.98
C ALA A 149 2.76 24.69 2.52
N ILE A 150 1.85 23.92 1.93
CA ILE A 150 0.47 23.73 2.39
C ILE A 150 0.24 22.28 2.79
N LEU A 151 -0.61 22.04 3.80
CA LEU A 151 -1.09 20.70 4.13
C LEU A 151 -2.06 20.23 3.04
N LEU A 152 -1.83 19.05 2.45
CA LEU A 152 -2.70 18.49 1.43
C LEU A 152 -4.02 17.99 1.99
N LYS A 153 -5.02 17.93 1.11
CA LYS A 153 -6.35 17.34 1.32
C LYS A 153 -6.81 16.63 0.04
N PRO A 154 -7.67 15.61 0.13
CA PRO A 154 -8.35 15.03 -1.03
C PRO A 154 -8.98 16.10 -1.94
N GLY A 155 -8.94 15.87 -3.25
CA GLY A 155 -9.47 16.80 -4.26
C GLY A 155 -8.53 17.95 -4.66
N ILE A 156 -7.43 18.19 -3.94
CA ILE A 156 -6.42 19.17 -4.38
C ILE A 156 -5.78 18.71 -5.70
N THR A 157 -5.53 19.67 -6.59
CA THR A 157 -4.85 19.46 -7.87
C THR A 157 -3.44 20.06 -7.83
N LEU A 158 -2.47 19.32 -8.36
CA LEU A 158 -1.04 19.64 -8.40
C LEU A 158 -0.57 19.69 -9.86
N PHE A 159 0.51 20.44 -10.11
CA PHE A 159 1.03 20.75 -11.43
C PHE A 159 2.56 20.65 -11.51
N THR A 160 3.10 20.90 -12.70
CA THR A 160 4.55 21.02 -12.94
C THR A 160 5.20 21.99 -11.93
N GLY A 161 6.28 21.53 -11.30
CA GLY A 161 7.06 22.25 -10.31
C GLY A 161 6.55 22.14 -8.86
N ASN A 162 5.40 21.54 -8.61
CA ASN A 162 5.00 21.21 -7.23
C ASN A 162 5.95 20.15 -6.63
N GLU A 163 6.28 20.36 -5.36
CA GLU A 163 6.97 19.40 -4.49
C GLU A 163 5.97 18.81 -3.49
N ILE A 164 6.04 17.51 -3.22
CA ILE A 164 5.29 16.81 -2.17
C ILE A 164 6.28 16.18 -1.18
N ARG A 165 5.96 16.28 0.13
CA ARG A 165 6.73 15.68 1.22
C ARG A 165 5.77 14.90 2.13
N THR A 166 6.07 13.64 2.44
CA THR A 166 5.30 12.82 3.38
C THR A 166 6.04 12.65 4.70
N GLY A 167 5.33 12.79 5.82
CA GLY A 167 5.87 12.57 7.16
C GLY A 167 6.06 11.09 7.51
N ALA A 168 6.36 10.81 8.78
CA ALA A 168 6.60 9.45 9.28
C ALA A 168 5.38 8.52 9.16
N ASN A 169 4.16 9.06 9.23
CA ASN A 169 2.91 8.34 8.98
C ASN A 169 2.20 8.85 7.70
N GLY A 170 2.85 9.70 6.92
CA GLY A 170 2.27 10.38 5.77
C GLY A 170 2.24 9.49 4.52
N ASN A 171 1.14 9.46 3.80
CA ASN A 171 1.06 8.82 2.48
C ASN A 171 -0.07 9.45 1.64
N VAL A 172 0.09 9.43 0.31
CA VAL A 172 -0.89 10.04 -0.62
C VAL A 172 -1.02 9.23 -1.91
N LEU A 173 -2.26 8.92 -2.29
CA LEU A 173 -2.62 8.37 -3.59
C LEU A 173 -2.92 9.50 -4.57
N LEU A 174 -2.18 9.49 -5.68
CA LEU A 174 -2.26 10.47 -6.76
C LEU A 174 -2.78 9.81 -8.03
N GLU A 175 -3.54 10.56 -8.81
CA GLU A 175 -4.07 10.13 -10.11
C GLU A 175 -3.72 11.16 -11.20
N PHE A 176 -3.24 10.66 -12.33
CA PHE A 176 -2.80 11.46 -13.47
C PHE A 176 -3.91 11.56 -14.53
N LEU A 177 -3.75 12.49 -15.48
CA LEU A 177 -4.74 12.77 -16.54
C LEU A 177 -5.07 11.56 -17.44
N ASP A 178 -4.21 10.55 -17.49
CA ASP A 178 -4.39 9.29 -18.22
C ASP A 178 -5.04 8.18 -17.37
N ASN A 179 -5.47 8.48 -16.14
CA ASN A 179 -5.91 7.55 -15.09
C ASN A 179 -4.82 6.60 -14.55
N SER A 180 -3.54 6.83 -14.85
CA SER A 180 -2.44 6.18 -14.11
C SER A 180 -2.46 6.64 -12.65
N ARG A 181 -2.03 5.78 -11.72
CA ARG A 181 -2.06 6.05 -10.27
C ARG A 181 -0.71 5.80 -9.61
N LEU A 182 -0.37 6.63 -8.63
CA LEU A 182 0.87 6.57 -7.86
C LEU A 182 0.60 6.78 -6.37
N LEU A 183 0.97 5.81 -5.54
CA LEU A 183 0.96 5.90 -4.08
C LEU A 183 2.35 6.32 -3.59
N LEU A 184 2.46 7.55 -3.07
CA LEU A 184 3.67 8.06 -2.43
C LEU A 184 3.62 7.71 -0.94
N GLN A 185 4.57 6.89 -0.48
CA GLN A 185 4.57 6.29 0.87
C GLN A 185 5.34 7.17 1.88
N LYS A 186 5.45 6.74 3.15
CA LYS A 186 6.07 7.53 4.24
C LYS A 186 7.52 7.96 4.00
N ASN A 187 7.88 9.09 4.63
CA ASN A 187 9.22 9.71 4.60
C ASN A 187 9.75 10.12 3.20
N SER A 188 8.87 10.23 2.20
CA SER A 188 9.21 10.48 0.80
C SER A 188 9.24 11.95 0.42
N HIS A 189 9.95 12.25 -0.67
CA HIS A 189 10.09 13.59 -1.26
C HIS A 189 10.03 13.47 -2.79
N LEU A 190 8.93 13.95 -3.38
CA LEU A 190 8.63 13.84 -4.81
C LEU A 190 8.47 15.24 -5.42
N ILE A 191 9.04 15.48 -6.61
CA ILE A 191 8.89 16.74 -7.35
C ILE A 191 8.34 16.44 -8.75
N PHE A 192 7.31 17.17 -9.18
CA PHE A 192 6.77 17.04 -10.54
C PHE A 192 7.60 17.85 -11.55
N GLU A 193 8.67 17.27 -12.10
CA GLU A 193 9.51 17.97 -13.11
C GLU A 193 8.74 18.39 -14.36
N ARG A 194 7.76 17.59 -14.79
CA ARG A 194 6.91 17.89 -15.95
C ARG A 194 5.60 17.14 -15.85
N GLN A 195 4.49 17.85 -15.97
CA GLN A 195 3.14 17.28 -16.08
C GLN A 195 2.43 18.06 -17.19
N SER A 196 2.38 17.46 -18.38
CA SER A 196 1.86 18.10 -19.58
C SER A 196 1.23 17.13 -20.57
N VAL A 197 0.19 17.56 -21.29
CA VAL A 197 -0.43 16.82 -22.39
C VAL A 197 -0.15 17.51 -23.72
N TYR A 198 0.07 16.73 -24.79
CA TYR A 198 0.28 17.27 -26.13
C TYR A 198 -1.06 17.69 -26.76
N SER A 199 -1.32 18.99 -26.83
CA SER A 199 -2.54 19.58 -27.43
C SER A 199 -3.83 18.96 -26.84
N ASN A 200 -4.75 18.52 -27.70
CA ASN A 200 -5.98 17.80 -27.37
C ASN A 200 -5.86 16.26 -27.51
N SER A 201 -4.64 15.72 -27.72
CA SER A 201 -4.44 14.30 -28.08
C SER A 201 -4.66 13.28 -26.96
N GLY A 202 -4.60 13.71 -25.69
CA GLY A 202 -4.54 12.82 -24.53
C GLY A 202 -3.19 12.11 -24.31
N ILE A 203 -2.16 12.41 -25.12
CA ILE A 203 -0.81 11.87 -24.96
C ILE A 203 -0.11 12.61 -23.81
N LEU A 204 0.14 11.89 -22.72
CA LEU A 204 0.70 12.44 -21.48
C LEU A 204 2.23 12.41 -21.50
N ASN A 205 2.85 13.47 -21.01
CA ASN A 205 4.27 13.56 -20.68
C ASN A 205 4.39 13.89 -19.19
N ALA A 206 4.52 12.83 -18.39
CA ALA A 206 4.60 12.84 -16.94
C ALA A 206 6.02 12.46 -16.51
N ARG A 207 6.72 13.40 -15.89
CA ARG A 207 8.00 13.18 -15.22
C ARG A 207 7.93 13.62 -13.77
N MET A 208 8.40 12.75 -12.88
CA MET A 208 8.61 13.04 -11.48
C MET A 208 10.06 12.76 -11.10
N ARG A 209 10.53 13.43 -10.05
CA ARG A 209 11.81 13.18 -9.40
C ARG A 209 11.57 12.80 -7.95
N LEU A 210 11.85 11.54 -7.61
CA LEU A 210 11.83 11.01 -6.25
C LEU A 210 13.24 11.16 -5.65
N LEU A 211 13.40 12.11 -4.73
CA LEU A 211 14.69 12.38 -4.10
C LEU A 211 15.01 11.39 -2.98
N ARG A 212 13.98 10.94 -2.25
CA ARG A 212 14.05 9.85 -1.25
C ARG A 212 12.66 9.25 -1.00
N GLY A 213 12.62 8.08 -0.38
CA GLY A 213 11.40 7.37 -0.01
C GLY A 213 10.96 6.38 -1.08
N ARG A 214 9.65 6.17 -1.26
CA ARG A 214 9.14 5.14 -2.18
C ARG A 214 7.80 5.49 -2.80
N VAL A 215 7.64 5.05 -4.04
CA VAL A 215 6.39 5.10 -4.81
C VAL A 215 5.99 3.70 -5.30
N GLU A 216 4.70 3.39 -5.23
CA GLU A 216 4.08 2.26 -5.92
C GLU A 216 3.18 2.81 -7.03
N THR A 217 3.31 2.33 -8.26
CA THR A 217 2.69 2.93 -9.44
C THR A 217 1.98 1.87 -10.28
N VAL A 218 0.75 2.19 -10.72
CA VAL A 218 -0.05 1.42 -11.67
C VAL A 218 -0.30 2.32 -12.89
N ILE A 219 0.29 1.98 -14.02
CA ILE A 219 0.11 2.70 -15.28
C ILE A 219 -1.15 2.18 -15.99
N ASN A 220 -1.97 3.08 -16.53
CA ASN A 220 -3.12 2.69 -17.34
C ASN A 220 -2.65 1.93 -18.60
N PRO A 221 -3.08 0.67 -18.83
CA PRO A 221 -2.71 -0.08 -20.04
C PRO A 221 -3.26 0.55 -21.34
N GLU A 222 -4.33 1.35 -21.27
CA GLU A 222 -4.95 2.02 -22.42
C GLU A 222 -4.34 3.41 -22.73
N GLN A 223 -3.18 3.73 -22.16
CA GLN A 223 -2.46 4.98 -22.42
C GLN A 223 -2.21 5.18 -23.93
N LYS A 224 -2.35 6.43 -24.41
CA LYS A 224 -2.15 6.76 -25.83
C LYS A 224 -0.71 6.49 -26.29
N ASN A 225 -0.54 6.16 -27.58
CA ASN A 225 0.80 5.95 -28.13
C ASN A 225 1.64 7.23 -28.01
N GLY A 226 2.93 7.09 -27.67
CA GLY A 226 3.80 8.22 -27.34
C GLY A 226 3.65 8.79 -25.92
N THR A 227 2.73 8.26 -25.09
CA THR A 227 2.68 8.63 -23.66
C THR A 227 3.99 8.23 -22.99
N ARG A 228 4.57 9.17 -22.25
CA ARG A 228 5.85 9.05 -21.55
C ARG A 228 5.64 9.27 -20.06
N PHE A 229 5.84 8.22 -19.27
CA PHE A 229 5.82 8.26 -17.81
C PHE A 229 7.21 7.90 -17.28
N GLU A 230 7.83 8.81 -16.52
CA GLU A 230 9.20 8.66 -16.02
C GLU A 230 9.33 9.02 -14.54
N ILE A 231 9.98 8.14 -13.77
CA ILE A 231 10.38 8.39 -12.38
C ILE A 231 11.90 8.49 -12.33
N HIS A 232 12.40 9.69 -12.07
CA HIS A 232 13.82 10.01 -11.93
C HIS A 232 14.23 9.92 -10.47
N THR A 233 15.38 9.34 -10.20
CA THR A 233 16.02 9.27 -8.87
C THR A 233 17.47 9.71 -9.01
N PRO A 234 18.17 10.08 -7.92
CA PRO A 234 19.61 10.34 -7.95
C PRO A 234 20.45 9.20 -8.56
N ALA A 235 20.04 7.93 -8.37
CA ALA A 235 20.77 6.79 -8.92
C ALA A 235 20.39 6.43 -10.37
N ALA A 236 19.09 6.51 -10.73
CA ALA A 236 18.55 5.97 -11.98
C ALA A 236 17.31 6.71 -12.52
N ILE A 237 17.12 6.64 -13.84
CA ILE A 237 15.87 7.00 -14.53
C ILE A 237 15.08 5.71 -14.81
N THR A 238 13.81 5.70 -14.40
CA THR A 238 12.86 4.61 -14.63
C THR A 238 11.81 5.06 -15.64
N GLY A 239 11.74 4.41 -16.81
CA GLY A 239 10.77 4.69 -17.87
C GLY A 239 9.86 3.49 -18.16
N VAL A 240 8.56 3.72 -18.30
CA VAL A 240 7.54 2.64 -18.28
C VAL A 240 6.49 2.74 -19.39
N ARG A 241 5.89 1.59 -19.72
CA ARG A 241 4.77 1.45 -20.67
C ARG A 241 3.87 0.28 -20.25
N GLY A 242 2.71 0.58 -19.66
CA GLY A 242 1.71 -0.43 -19.26
C GLY A 242 2.22 -1.41 -18.20
N THR A 243 2.49 -0.93 -16.99
CA THR A 243 3.14 -1.69 -15.91
C THR A 243 2.57 -1.38 -14.52
N GLN A 244 2.55 -2.36 -13.63
CA GLN A 244 2.61 -2.13 -12.18
C GLN A 244 4.05 -2.31 -11.70
N PHE A 245 4.59 -1.29 -11.02
CA PHE A 245 5.98 -1.26 -10.56
C PHE A 245 6.13 -0.41 -9.29
N ARG A 246 7.25 -0.59 -8.59
CA ARG A 246 7.68 0.24 -7.46
C ARG A 246 9.02 0.88 -7.79
N VAL A 247 9.26 2.06 -7.22
CA VAL A 247 10.58 2.70 -7.22
C VAL A 247 10.86 3.20 -5.80
N ALA A 248 12.04 2.86 -5.28
CA ALA A 248 12.52 3.32 -3.98
C ALA A 248 13.84 4.08 -4.14
N MET A 249 14.08 5.04 -3.26
CA MET A 249 15.35 5.76 -3.15
C MET A 249 15.71 5.96 -1.68
N GLU A 250 16.88 5.51 -1.28
CA GLU A 250 17.34 5.59 0.11
C GLU A 250 17.58 7.04 0.57
N SER A 251 17.53 7.24 1.88
CA SER A 251 17.64 8.58 2.51
C SER A 251 19.02 9.22 2.35
N ASP A 252 20.06 8.42 2.09
CA ASP A 252 21.43 8.84 1.75
C ASP A 252 21.60 9.30 0.30
N GLN A 253 20.56 9.11 -0.53
CA GLN A 253 20.53 9.35 -1.97
C GLN A 253 21.59 8.56 -2.76
N GLN A 254 22.16 7.48 -2.23
CA GLN A 254 23.15 6.65 -2.92
C GLN A 254 22.54 5.43 -3.60
N THR A 255 21.51 4.81 -3.01
CA THR A 255 20.91 3.56 -3.52
C THR A 255 19.46 3.74 -3.93
N GLY A 256 19.16 3.44 -5.20
CA GLY A 256 17.82 3.33 -5.75
C GLY A 256 17.44 1.88 -6.07
N ARG A 257 16.14 1.59 -6.10
CA ARG A 257 15.59 0.28 -6.48
C ARG A 257 14.39 0.42 -7.39
N THR A 258 14.16 -0.59 -8.23
CA THR A 258 12.97 -0.71 -9.06
C THR A 258 12.50 -2.15 -9.08
N GLU A 259 11.28 -2.41 -8.62
CA GLU A 259 10.65 -3.74 -8.61
C GLU A 259 9.45 -3.78 -9.56
N VAL A 260 9.42 -4.71 -10.51
CA VAL A 260 8.39 -4.80 -11.55
C VAL A 260 7.43 -5.95 -11.24
N ILE A 261 6.16 -5.62 -10.99
CA ILE A 261 5.11 -6.61 -10.71
C ILE A 261 4.51 -7.11 -12.02
N SER A 262 4.26 -6.21 -12.98
CA SER A 262 3.67 -6.56 -14.29
C SER A 262 4.21 -5.70 -15.44
N GLY A 263 4.18 -6.25 -16.66
CA GLY A 263 4.74 -5.63 -17.86
C GLY A 263 6.27 -5.64 -17.88
N LYS A 264 6.91 -4.54 -18.31
CA LYS A 264 8.37 -4.38 -18.34
C LYS A 264 8.80 -2.92 -18.25
N VAL A 265 9.95 -2.67 -17.62
CA VAL A 265 10.43 -1.34 -17.25
C VAL A 265 11.85 -1.11 -17.77
N ALA A 266 12.12 0.03 -18.39
CA ALA A 266 13.47 0.44 -18.74
C ALA A 266 14.11 1.19 -17.56
N VAL A 267 15.23 0.69 -17.05
CA VAL A 267 15.99 1.33 -15.96
C VAL A 267 17.37 1.74 -16.48
N SER A 268 17.65 3.04 -16.43
CA SER A 268 18.92 3.64 -16.86
C SER A 268 19.68 4.18 -15.66
N GLY A 269 20.81 3.57 -15.31
CA GLY A 269 21.68 4.10 -14.24
C GLY A 269 22.44 5.35 -14.70
N THR A 270 22.86 6.19 -13.75
CA THR A 270 23.63 7.42 -14.04
C THR A 270 24.96 7.18 -14.76
N ALA A 271 25.50 5.94 -14.74
CA ALA A 271 26.62 5.51 -15.58
C ALA A 271 26.28 5.31 -17.09
N GLY A 272 25.07 5.67 -17.53
CA GLY A 272 24.65 5.63 -18.94
C GLY A 272 24.22 4.26 -19.48
N LYS A 273 24.25 3.19 -18.67
CA LYS A 273 23.75 1.87 -19.05
C LYS A 273 22.26 1.73 -18.75
N THR A 274 21.47 1.42 -19.78
CA THR A 274 20.07 0.97 -19.67
C THR A 274 20.00 -0.55 -19.58
N ILE A 275 19.04 -1.06 -18.79
CA ILE A 275 18.56 -2.45 -18.84
C ILE A 275 17.04 -2.47 -18.97
N GLU A 276 16.49 -3.58 -19.45
CA GLU A 276 15.06 -3.89 -19.32
C GLU A 276 14.86 -4.84 -18.12
N VAL A 277 13.96 -4.47 -17.22
CA VAL A 277 13.54 -5.26 -16.07
C VAL A 277 12.14 -5.82 -16.38
N PRO A 278 12.00 -7.15 -16.57
CA PRO A 278 10.70 -7.76 -16.84
C PRO A 278 9.88 -7.94 -15.55
N ALA A 279 8.57 -8.17 -15.70
CA ALA A 279 7.69 -8.60 -14.61
C ALA A 279 8.28 -9.76 -13.79
N ASN A 280 8.03 -9.71 -12.48
CA ASN A 280 8.55 -10.62 -11.46
C ASN A 280 10.02 -10.38 -11.06
N PHE A 281 10.69 -9.37 -11.61
CA PHE A 281 12.09 -9.03 -11.29
C PHE A 281 12.24 -7.62 -10.72
N GLY A 282 13.32 -7.41 -9.98
CA GLY A 282 13.77 -6.09 -9.54
C GLY A 282 15.25 -5.86 -9.80
N THR A 283 15.67 -4.60 -9.73
CA THR A 283 17.07 -4.17 -9.86
C THR A 283 17.42 -3.16 -8.77
N VAL A 284 18.67 -3.21 -8.32
CA VAL A 284 19.29 -2.14 -7.51
C VAL A 284 20.16 -1.29 -8.43
N VAL A 285 20.27 0.00 -8.13
CA VAL A 285 21.18 0.94 -8.80
C VAL A 285 21.85 1.82 -7.75
N THR A 286 23.18 1.88 -7.76
CA THR A 286 23.95 2.84 -6.95
C THR A 286 24.33 4.05 -7.82
N VAL A 287 24.38 5.25 -7.23
CA VAL A 287 24.84 6.47 -7.92
C VAL A 287 26.21 6.24 -8.58
N GLY A 288 26.34 6.64 -9.84
CA GLY A 288 27.57 6.46 -10.63
C GLY A 288 27.83 5.03 -11.12
N GLN A 289 26.93 4.08 -10.85
CA GLN A 289 27.05 2.68 -11.30
C GLN A 289 25.98 2.33 -12.34
N PRO A 290 26.21 1.29 -13.16
CA PRO A 290 25.15 0.67 -13.95
C PRO A 290 24.12 -0.03 -13.03
N PRO A 291 22.89 -0.27 -13.49
CA PRO A 291 21.95 -1.14 -12.79
C PRO A 291 22.50 -2.57 -12.64
N SER A 292 22.12 -3.24 -11.55
CA SER A 292 22.41 -4.65 -11.31
C SER A 292 21.78 -5.55 -12.41
N VAL A 293 22.18 -6.82 -12.47
CA VAL A 293 21.38 -7.80 -13.22
C VAL A 293 19.99 -7.91 -12.55
N PRO A 294 18.87 -8.01 -13.31
CA PRO A 294 17.56 -8.25 -12.72
C PRO A 294 17.54 -9.52 -11.86
N LYS A 295 17.03 -9.38 -10.63
CA LYS A 295 16.89 -10.45 -9.65
C LYS A 295 15.41 -10.79 -9.46
N LEU A 296 15.07 -12.07 -9.37
CA LEU A 296 13.69 -12.52 -9.14
C LEU A 296 13.19 -12.01 -7.78
N LEU A 297 11.99 -11.44 -7.75
CA LEU A 297 11.35 -10.95 -6.52
C LEU A 297 10.91 -12.13 -5.63
N LEU A 298 11.02 -11.96 -4.31
CA LEU A 298 10.55 -12.97 -3.35
C LEU A 298 9.03 -13.20 -3.47
N PRO A 299 8.55 -14.44 -3.29
CA PRO A 299 7.13 -14.77 -3.36
C PRO A 299 6.33 -14.06 -2.26
N ALA A 300 5.01 -14.00 -2.48
CA ALA A 300 4.07 -13.49 -1.49
C ALA A 300 4.08 -14.38 -0.23
N PRO A 301 4.09 -13.82 0.99
CA PRO A 301 3.90 -14.59 2.22
C PRO A 301 2.57 -15.34 2.26
N ASP A 302 2.50 -16.46 2.99
CA ASP A 302 1.23 -17.14 3.24
C ASP A 302 0.47 -16.43 4.39
N LEU A 303 -0.68 -15.82 4.06
CA LEU A 303 -1.58 -15.19 5.04
C LEU A 303 -2.86 -16.01 5.27
N SER A 304 -2.97 -17.23 4.72
CA SER A 304 -4.19 -18.07 4.79
C SER A 304 -4.63 -18.43 6.21
N GLN A 305 -3.72 -18.33 7.18
CA GLN A 305 -3.98 -18.62 8.60
C GLN A 305 -4.38 -17.37 9.40
N LEU A 306 -4.40 -16.18 8.81
CA LEU A 306 -4.86 -14.97 9.50
C LEU A 306 -6.39 -15.02 9.69
N PRO A 307 -6.91 -14.61 10.85
CA PRO A 307 -8.34 -14.66 11.11
C PRO A 307 -9.09 -13.59 10.31
N ALA A 308 -10.29 -13.91 9.84
CA ALA A 308 -11.18 -12.94 9.19
C ALA A 308 -11.86 -11.98 10.19
N HIS A 309 -11.87 -12.32 11.48
CA HIS A 309 -12.41 -11.53 12.57
C HIS A 309 -11.41 -11.53 13.74
N SER A 310 -11.07 -10.37 14.27
CA SER A 310 -10.14 -10.21 15.39
C SER A 310 -10.75 -9.37 16.52
N GLU A 311 -10.52 -9.84 17.74
CA GLU A 311 -10.77 -9.09 18.99
C GLU A 311 -9.44 -8.84 19.76
N LEU A 312 -8.30 -9.15 19.12
CA LEU A 312 -6.98 -8.91 19.69
C LEU A 312 -6.61 -7.44 19.53
N PHE A 313 -6.46 -6.76 20.67
CA PHE A 313 -6.03 -5.37 20.77
C PHE A 313 -4.90 -5.23 21.81
N PRO A 314 -3.78 -4.56 21.48
CA PRO A 314 -3.36 -4.15 20.13
C PRO A 314 -3.31 -5.31 19.14
N LEU A 315 -3.37 -5.01 17.84
CA LEU A 315 -3.41 -6.04 16.79
C LEU A 315 -2.11 -6.85 16.80
N MET A 316 -2.27 -8.18 16.69
CA MET A 316 -1.17 -9.14 16.60
C MET A 316 -1.48 -10.17 15.50
N PHE A 317 -0.62 -10.23 14.50
CA PHE A 317 -0.61 -11.25 13.45
C PHE A 317 0.80 -11.82 13.26
N ASP A 318 0.86 -13.11 12.93
CA ASP A 318 2.09 -13.86 12.68
C ASP A 318 1.87 -14.72 11.41
N TRP A 319 2.92 -14.92 10.60
CA TRP A 319 2.84 -15.68 9.34
C TRP A 319 4.09 -16.57 9.13
N PRO A 320 4.07 -17.54 8.19
CA PRO A 320 5.23 -18.38 7.90
C PRO A 320 6.43 -17.60 7.34
N VAL A 321 7.63 -18.10 7.61
CA VAL A 321 8.87 -17.53 7.04
C VAL A 321 8.94 -17.81 5.54
N VAL A 322 9.12 -16.75 4.75
CA VAL A 322 9.49 -16.81 3.32
C VAL A 322 11.00 -16.98 3.20
N ASP A 323 11.45 -17.95 2.41
CA ASP A 323 12.89 -18.16 2.17
C ASP A 323 13.53 -16.96 1.44
N GLY A 324 14.81 -16.73 1.69
CA GLY A 324 15.56 -15.56 1.20
C GLY A 324 15.23 -14.23 1.88
N ALA A 325 14.11 -14.12 2.61
CA ALA A 325 13.71 -12.90 3.30
C ALA A 325 14.71 -12.50 4.41
N LYS A 326 14.98 -11.19 4.53
CA LYS A 326 15.75 -10.59 5.64
C LYS A 326 14.88 -9.77 6.57
N PHE A 327 13.80 -9.20 6.03
CA PHE A 327 12.73 -8.57 6.80
C PHE A 327 11.44 -8.59 6.00
N TYR A 328 10.34 -8.22 6.64
CA TYR A 328 9.04 -8.04 6.04
C TYR A 328 8.65 -6.57 6.05
N ARG A 329 7.64 -6.25 5.24
CA ARG A 329 6.89 -5.02 5.31
C ARG A 329 5.41 -5.34 5.33
N ALA A 330 4.69 -4.82 6.32
CA ALA A 330 3.26 -5.01 6.51
C ALA A 330 2.57 -3.63 6.53
N GLN A 331 1.61 -3.44 5.63
CA GLN A 331 0.83 -2.22 5.48
C GLN A 331 -0.63 -2.54 5.78
N ILE A 332 -1.34 -1.64 6.47
CA ILE A 332 -2.78 -1.77 6.72
C ILE A 332 -3.50 -0.54 6.17
N SER A 333 -4.58 -0.78 5.41
CA SER A 333 -5.53 0.24 4.95
C SER A 333 -6.94 -0.16 5.35
N HIS A 334 -7.91 0.74 5.20
CA HIS A 334 -9.32 0.33 5.16
C HIS A 334 -9.57 -0.58 3.96
N ALA A 335 -10.50 -1.54 4.10
CA ALA A 335 -10.83 -2.50 3.04
C ALA A 335 -11.37 -1.85 1.74
N THR A 336 -11.91 -0.64 1.84
CA THR A 336 -12.50 0.13 0.73
C THR A 336 -11.60 1.25 0.19
N ALA A 337 -10.50 1.58 0.86
CA ALA A 337 -9.65 2.75 0.55
C ALA A 337 -8.16 2.36 0.64
N ALA A 338 -7.71 1.53 -0.31
CA ALA A 338 -6.36 0.97 -0.34
C ALA A 338 -5.24 1.98 -0.66
N GLY A 339 -5.58 3.23 -1.02
CA GLY A 339 -4.62 4.33 -1.16
C GLY A 339 -4.26 5.01 0.16
N SER A 340 -5.10 4.84 1.19
CA SER A 340 -4.94 5.43 2.52
C SER A 340 -4.36 4.41 3.50
N LEU A 341 -3.02 4.41 3.66
CA LEU A 341 -2.33 3.54 4.60
C LEU A 341 -2.42 4.11 6.02
N LEU A 342 -2.96 3.31 6.94
CA LEU A 342 -3.11 3.64 8.37
C LEU A 342 -1.86 3.23 9.17
N SER A 343 -1.24 2.12 8.78
CA SER A 343 0.06 1.64 9.30
C SER A 343 0.91 1.10 8.14
N ASP A 344 2.23 1.17 8.29
CA ASP A 344 3.22 0.83 7.27
C ASP A 344 4.51 0.35 7.94
N GLU A 345 4.45 -0.79 8.63
CA GLU A 345 5.59 -1.30 9.38
C GLU A 345 6.58 -2.00 8.46
N ALA A 346 7.80 -1.46 8.42
CA ALA A 346 8.90 -1.90 7.57
C ALA A 346 10.09 -2.34 8.43
N ALA A 347 11.02 -3.09 7.83
CA ALA A 347 12.16 -3.69 8.53
C ALA A 347 11.75 -4.66 9.67
N LEU A 348 10.59 -5.31 9.55
CA LEU A 348 10.14 -6.36 10.47
C LEU A 348 11.06 -7.59 10.31
N THR A 349 12.04 -7.75 11.20
CA THR A 349 13.05 -8.84 11.12
C THR A 349 12.50 -10.23 11.48
N LYS A 350 11.23 -10.31 11.88
CA LYS A 350 10.47 -11.53 12.14
C LYS A 350 9.16 -11.48 11.33
N PRO A 351 8.55 -12.63 10.98
CA PRO A 351 7.32 -12.68 10.20
C PRO A 351 6.07 -12.40 11.08
N GLN A 352 6.04 -11.22 11.70
CA GLN A 352 5.02 -10.83 12.66
C GLN A 352 4.75 -9.32 12.60
N LEU A 353 3.49 -8.93 12.83
CA LEU A 353 3.03 -7.56 13.02
C LEU A 353 2.30 -7.49 14.35
N HIS A 354 2.94 -6.90 15.37
CA HIS A 354 2.38 -6.74 16.72
C HIS A 354 2.31 -5.26 17.09
N ALA A 355 1.51 -4.94 18.11
CA ALA A 355 1.39 -3.59 18.71
C ALA A 355 0.83 -2.49 17.78
N VAL A 356 0.03 -2.85 16.76
CA VAL A 356 -0.68 -1.86 15.94
C VAL A 356 -2.05 -1.56 16.55
N GLU A 357 -2.30 -0.31 16.93
CA GLU A 357 -3.59 0.14 17.46
C GLU A 357 -4.47 0.70 16.33
N LEU A 358 -5.67 0.15 16.18
CA LEU A 358 -6.68 0.56 15.20
C LEU A 358 -8.08 0.59 15.86
N PRO A 359 -9.00 1.47 15.40
CA PRO A 359 -10.39 1.43 15.83
C PRO A 359 -11.13 0.21 15.25
N ASP A 360 -12.34 -0.06 15.75
CA ASP A 360 -13.28 -0.99 15.11
C ASP A 360 -13.44 -0.69 13.61
N GLY A 361 -13.40 -1.72 12.75
CA GLY A 361 -13.55 -1.52 11.30
C GLY A 361 -13.17 -2.73 10.44
N ASP A 362 -13.37 -2.56 9.13
CA ASP A 362 -12.98 -3.52 8.09
C ASP A 362 -11.69 -3.08 7.39
N TYR A 363 -10.69 -3.96 7.38
CA TYR A 363 -9.32 -3.64 7.01
C TYR A 363 -8.76 -4.62 5.98
N LEU A 364 -7.80 -4.13 5.20
CA LEU A 364 -6.93 -4.92 4.35
C LEU A 364 -5.51 -4.87 4.96
N ILE A 365 -4.94 -6.02 5.29
CA ILE A 365 -3.50 -6.14 5.54
C ILE A 365 -2.80 -6.62 4.26
N ARG A 366 -1.73 -5.92 3.89
CA ARG A 366 -0.83 -6.22 2.78
C ARG A 366 0.56 -6.52 3.35
N VAL A 367 1.05 -7.75 3.19
CA VAL A 367 2.37 -8.17 3.69
C VAL A 367 3.26 -8.58 2.52
N ARG A 368 4.55 -8.25 2.58
CA ARG A 368 5.56 -8.73 1.62
C ARG A 368 6.90 -9.01 2.29
N ALA A 369 7.58 -10.04 1.81
CA ALA A 369 8.97 -10.30 2.15
C ALA A 369 9.90 -9.29 1.45
N VAL A 370 11.07 -9.04 2.03
CA VAL A 370 12.11 -8.17 1.47
C VAL A 370 13.45 -8.88 1.59
N ASP A 371 14.25 -8.85 0.53
CA ASP A 371 15.49 -9.62 0.43
C ASP A 371 16.72 -8.91 1.02
N ALA A 372 17.90 -9.52 0.87
CA ALA A 372 19.17 -8.98 1.36
C ALA A 372 19.68 -7.72 0.63
N ASP A 373 19.21 -7.49 -0.60
CA ASP A 373 19.54 -6.29 -1.37
C ASP A 373 18.53 -5.15 -1.08
N GLY A 374 17.42 -5.46 -0.41
CA GLY A 374 16.33 -4.56 -0.05
C GLY A 374 15.21 -4.48 -1.10
N LEU A 375 15.15 -5.43 -2.04
CA LEU A 375 14.10 -5.51 -3.05
C LEU A 375 12.83 -6.08 -2.43
N GLU A 376 11.72 -5.35 -2.57
CA GLU A 376 10.42 -5.76 -2.01
C GLU A 376 9.75 -6.84 -2.88
N GLY A 377 9.40 -7.98 -2.28
CA GLY A 377 8.71 -9.11 -2.92
C GLY A 377 7.26 -8.82 -3.32
N PHE A 378 6.53 -9.85 -3.73
CA PHE A 378 5.09 -9.74 -4.03
C PHE A 378 4.26 -9.46 -2.77
N ASN A 379 3.14 -8.75 -2.96
CA ASN A 379 2.13 -8.56 -1.93
C ASN A 379 1.34 -9.87 -1.74
N ALA A 380 1.27 -10.34 -0.50
CA ALA A 380 0.14 -11.10 0.00
C ALA A 380 -0.88 -10.14 0.60
N GLU A 381 -2.17 -10.43 0.46
CA GLU A 381 -3.25 -9.59 0.98
C GLU A 381 -4.30 -10.44 1.70
N HIS A 382 -4.82 -9.93 2.81
CA HIS A 382 -5.86 -10.56 3.62
C HIS A 382 -6.83 -9.52 4.16
N GLN A 383 -8.13 -9.83 4.17
CA GLN A 383 -9.16 -8.95 4.71
C GLN A 383 -9.62 -9.44 6.08
N PHE A 384 -9.73 -8.52 7.03
CA PHE A 384 -10.18 -8.83 8.38
C PHE A 384 -11.02 -7.69 8.98
N ARG A 385 -11.97 -8.08 9.84
CA ARG A 385 -12.71 -7.17 10.71
C ARG A 385 -12.04 -7.12 12.08
N LEU A 386 -11.76 -5.92 12.59
CA LEU A 386 -11.37 -5.70 13.99
C LEU A 386 -12.57 -5.19 14.77
N VAL A 387 -12.82 -5.78 15.94
CA VAL A 387 -13.76 -5.28 16.94
C VAL A 387 -13.03 -5.26 18.28
N VAL A 388 -12.72 -4.08 18.81
CA VAL A 388 -11.99 -3.97 20.08
C VAL A 388 -12.96 -4.28 21.22
N PRO A 389 -12.79 -5.37 21.99
CA PRO A 389 -13.68 -5.67 23.11
C PRO A 389 -13.43 -4.65 24.24
N ILE A 390 -14.49 -4.16 24.87
CA ILE A 390 -14.39 -3.27 26.02
C ILE A 390 -15.55 -3.48 26.98
N GLU A 391 -15.23 -3.55 28.28
CA GLU A 391 -16.15 -3.88 29.37
C GLU A 391 -16.25 -2.71 30.37
N PRO A 392 -17.38 -2.55 31.08
CA PRO A 392 -17.45 -1.64 32.21
C PRO A 392 -16.40 -2.00 33.28
N PRO A 393 -15.84 -1.01 33.99
CA PRO A 393 -14.89 -1.29 35.05
C PRO A 393 -15.62 -1.80 36.30
N ARG A 394 -14.94 -2.60 37.11
CA ARG A 394 -15.48 -3.07 38.39
C ARG A 394 -15.36 -1.97 39.44
N LEU A 395 -16.49 -1.58 40.04
CA LEU A 395 -16.55 -0.53 41.06
C LEU A 395 -16.08 -1.04 42.43
N MET A 396 -15.14 -0.31 43.06
CA MET A 396 -14.43 -0.74 44.27
C MET A 396 -14.77 0.12 45.51
N THR A 397 -14.77 1.46 45.39
CA THR A 397 -15.22 2.37 46.46
C THR A 397 -15.97 3.56 45.87
N PRO A 398 -17.02 4.10 46.53
CA PRO A 398 -17.69 3.55 47.72
C PRO A 398 -18.53 2.30 47.39
N LEU A 399 -18.40 1.26 48.21
CA LEU A 399 -19.16 0.00 48.08
C LEU A 399 -20.69 0.23 48.18
N HIS A 400 -21.47 -0.62 47.52
CA HIS A 400 -22.92 -0.53 47.50
C HIS A 400 -23.56 -0.48 48.91
N ALA A 401 -24.52 0.43 49.09
CA ALA A 401 -25.24 0.72 50.33
C ALA A 401 -24.37 1.12 51.54
N VAL A 402 -23.12 1.54 51.33
CA VAL A 402 -22.28 2.05 52.43
C VAL A 402 -22.78 3.41 52.93
N LYS A 403 -22.64 3.64 54.24
CA LYS A 403 -22.90 4.95 54.87
C LYS A 403 -21.57 5.64 55.16
N THR A 404 -21.49 6.91 54.81
CA THR A 404 -20.30 7.75 54.98
C THR A 404 -20.66 9.04 55.71
N GLY A 405 -19.65 9.72 56.26
CA GLY A 405 -19.82 11.02 56.88
C GLY A 405 -20.19 12.13 55.87
N LYS A 406 -20.00 13.38 56.30
CA LYS A 406 -20.39 14.59 55.56
C LYS A 406 -19.59 14.87 54.27
N GLN A 407 -18.43 14.24 54.10
CA GLN A 407 -17.60 14.42 52.90
C GLN A 407 -17.89 13.33 51.85
N PRO A 408 -17.93 13.66 50.55
CA PRO A 408 -18.00 12.67 49.47
C PRO A 408 -16.84 11.66 49.56
N PRO A 409 -17.09 10.36 49.37
CA PRO A 409 -16.04 9.35 49.33
C PRO A 409 -15.18 9.47 48.06
N THR A 410 -13.92 9.04 48.13
CA THR A 410 -13.10 8.80 46.93
C THR A 410 -13.70 7.66 46.10
N PHE A 411 -14.03 7.97 44.86
CA PHE A 411 -14.46 6.98 43.87
C PHE A 411 -13.24 6.22 43.34
N HIS A 412 -13.34 4.90 43.26
CA HIS A 412 -12.29 4.02 42.75
C HIS A 412 -12.88 2.78 42.06
N TRP A 413 -12.27 2.39 40.95
CA TRP A 413 -12.62 1.21 40.17
C TRP A 413 -11.37 0.46 39.70
N GLU A 414 -11.53 -0.79 39.25
CA GLU A 414 -10.46 -1.57 38.61
C GLU A 414 -10.18 -1.07 37.18
N THR A 415 -8.95 -1.21 36.70
CA THR A 415 -8.60 -0.90 35.30
C THR A 415 -9.25 -1.92 34.37
N ALA A 416 -10.16 -1.47 33.49
CA ALA A 416 -10.77 -2.34 32.49
C ALA A 416 -9.81 -2.61 31.32
N LYS A 417 -9.93 -3.80 30.70
CA LYS A 417 -9.15 -4.15 29.51
C LYS A 417 -9.49 -3.20 28.36
N ASN A 418 -8.47 -2.78 27.60
CA ASN A 418 -8.56 -1.85 26.46
C ASN A 418 -9.09 -0.44 26.80
N ALA A 419 -9.25 -0.09 28.08
CA ALA A 419 -9.76 1.21 28.49
C ALA A 419 -8.64 2.27 28.63
N ALA A 420 -8.80 3.40 27.95
CA ALA A 420 -7.90 4.56 28.02
C ALA A 420 -8.45 5.66 28.94
N THR A 421 -9.76 5.92 28.90
CA THR A 421 -10.47 6.87 29.78
C THR A 421 -11.77 6.25 30.30
N TYR A 422 -12.42 6.94 31.24
CA TYR A 422 -13.65 6.49 31.88
C TYR A 422 -14.71 7.58 31.93
N HIS A 423 -15.96 7.18 31.74
CA HIS A 423 -17.14 8.02 31.86
C HIS A 423 -17.83 7.69 33.19
N LEU A 424 -17.74 8.59 34.18
CA LEU A 424 -18.39 8.45 35.49
C LEU A 424 -19.65 9.31 35.56
N GLN A 425 -20.73 8.74 36.10
CA GLN A 425 -21.95 9.47 36.43
C GLN A 425 -22.33 9.26 37.90
N LEU A 426 -22.77 10.34 38.55
CA LEU A 426 -23.32 10.39 39.91
C LEU A 426 -24.72 11.01 39.85
N SER A 427 -25.73 10.43 40.49
CA SER A 427 -27.09 10.96 40.57
C SER A 427 -27.73 10.71 41.94
N THR A 428 -28.77 11.45 42.27
CA THR A 428 -29.68 11.15 43.39
C THR A 428 -30.76 10.12 43.01
N SER A 429 -30.92 9.82 41.71
CA SER A 429 -31.83 8.80 41.18
C SER A 429 -31.08 7.58 40.65
N SER A 430 -31.66 6.39 40.81
CA SER A 430 -31.07 5.12 40.36
C SER A 430 -31.21 4.88 38.85
N ASP A 431 -32.06 5.63 38.15
CA ASP A 431 -32.21 5.60 36.69
C ASP A 431 -31.16 6.47 35.96
N PHE A 432 -30.52 7.40 36.68
CA PHE A 432 -29.62 8.43 36.13
C PHE A 432 -30.28 9.30 35.05
N SER A 433 -31.59 9.55 35.13
CA SER A 433 -32.33 10.43 34.21
C SER A 433 -31.82 11.87 34.23
N ALA A 434 -31.35 12.33 35.39
CA ALA A 434 -30.56 13.54 35.55
C ALA A 434 -29.34 13.23 36.44
N PRO A 435 -28.13 13.07 35.88
CA PRO A 435 -26.90 13.04 36.65
C PRO A 435 -26.66 14.40 37.32
N LEU A 436 -26.25 14.37 38.60
CA LEU A 436 -25.75 15.54 39.32
C LEU A 436 -24.31 15.87 38.89
N ILE A 437 -23.52 14.83 38.57
CA ILE A 437 -22.18 14.93 38.01
C ILE A 437 -22.08 13.94 36.85
N ASP A 438 -21.58 14.42 35.71
CA ASP A 438 -21.27 13.64 34.51
C ASP A 438 -19.85 14.04 34.07
N ILE A 439 -18.92 13.08 34.11
CA ILE A 439 -17.52 13.28 33.74
C ILE A 439 -17.18 12.22 32.70
N SER A 440 -17.24 12.62 31.43
CA SER A 440 -17.19 11.70 30.29
C SER A 440 -15.80 11.17 29.93
N ASN A 441 -14.70 11.82 30.35
CA ASN A 441 -13.35 11.47 29.93
C ASN A 441 -12.33 11.58 31.06
N HIS A 442 -12.61 10.93 32.20
CA HIS A 442 -11.65 10.86 33.30
C HIS A 442 -10.45 9.96 32.94
N SER A 443 -9.24 10.37 33.33
CA SER A 443 -8.02 9.59 33.14
C SER A 443 -7.58 8.91 34.45
N GLY A 444 -7.20 7.64 34.36
CA GLY A 444 -6.94 6.81 35.54
C GLY A 444 -8.22 6.36 36.26
N THR A 445 -8.05 5.70 37.41
CA THR A 445 -9.10 4.89 38.06
C THR A 445 -9.52 5.36 39.45
N ARG A 446 -9.21 6.62 39.79
CA ARG A 446 -9.60 7.26 41.06
C ARG A 446 -10.09 8.69 40.80
N LEU A 447 -11.17 9.09 41.47
CA LEU A 447 -11.74 10.42 41.40
C LEU A 447 -12.16 10.90 42.80
N ASN A 448 -11.78 12.13 43.15
CA ASN A 448 -12.35 12.85 44.28
C ASN A 448 -13.38 13.87 43.76
N ILE A 449 -14.49 14.04 44.48
CA ILE A 449 -15.47 15.09 44.19
C ILE A 449 -15.23 16.25 45.14
N GLU A 450 -14.83 17.39 44.60
CA GLU A 450 -14.57 18.62 45.36
C GLU A 450 -15.85 19.39 45.71
N GLN A 451 -16.96 19.09 45.02
CA GLN A 451 -18.27 19.66 45.28
C GLN A 451 -18.86 19.11 46.58
N THR A 452 -19.27 20.01 47.48
CA THR A 452 -20.09 19.65 48.65
C THR A 452 -21.41 19.04 48.19
N LEU A 453 -21.76 17.89 48.76
CA LEU A 453 -23.02 17.19 48.53
C LEU A 453 -23.84 17.20 49.82
N ASP A 454 -25.17 17.31 49.69
CA ASP A 454 -26.09 17.29 50.82
C ASP A 454 -26.24 15.89 51.44
N PRO A 455 -26.67 15.78 52.71
CA PRO A 455 -27.03 14.49 53.31
C PRO A 455 -28.17 13.82 52.53
N GLY A 456 -27.91 12.62 52.00
CA GLY A 456 -28.80 11.97 51.05
C GLY A 456 -28.23 10.63 50.57
N THR A 457 -28.99 9.92 49.72
CA THR A 457 -28.52 8.70 49.04
C THR A 457 -28.19 9.02 47.59
N TYR A 458 -27.04 8.55 47.14
CA TYR A 458 -26.49 8.76 45.82
C TYR A 458 -26.22 7.43 45.13
N TYR A 459 -26.37 7.42 43.82
CA TYR A 459 -26.08 6.30 42.93
C TYR A 459 -24.96 6.71 41.98
N TRP A 460 -24.00 5.81 41.75
CA TRP A 460 -22.89 6.04 40.85
C TRP A 460 -22.62 4.85 39.94
N ARG A 461 -22.19 5.14 38.72
CA ARG A 461 -21.85 4.15 37.68
C ARG A 461 -20.70 4.66 36.81
N VAL A 462 -19.93 3.75 36.23
CA VAL A 462 -18.80 4.09 35.35
C VAL A 462 -18.84 3.24 34.09
N ALA A 463 -18.56 3.83 32.93
CA ALA A 463 -18.28 3.13 31.68
C ALA A 463 -16.82 3.35 31.27
N SER A 464 -16.28 2.42 30.47
CA SER A 464 -14.92 2.49 29.94
C SER A 464 -14.93 3.01 28.50
N HIS A 465 -13.92 3.79 28.11
CA HIS A 465 -13.68 4.24 26.72
C HIS A 465 -12.39 3.61 26.17
N THR A 466 -12.41 3.11 24.93
CA THR A 466 -11.16 2.78 24.23
C THR A 466 -10.38 4.05 23.88
N ALA A 467 -9.10 3.92 23.47
CA ALA A 467 -8.32 5.03 22.91
C ALA A 467 -8.99 5.70 21.69
N PHE A 468 -9.93 5.01 21.03
CA PHE A 468 -10.71 5.49 19.89
C PHE A 468 -12.14 5.93 20.25
N GLY A 469 -12.45 6.10 21.55
CA GLY A 469 -13.73 6.64 22.03
C GLY A 469 -14.92 5.67 22.01
N LYS A 470 -14.70 4.36 21.75
CA LYS A 470 -15.75 3.35 21.87
C LYS A 470 -16.08 3.15 23.35
N GLN A 471 -17.32 3.47 23.75
CA GLN A 471 -17.80 3.29 25.12
C GLN A 471 -18.36 1.88 25.35
N SER A 472 -18.11 1.31 26.54
CA SER A 472 -18.80 0.12 27.03
C SER A 472 -20.25 0.41 27.45
N ALA A 473 -20.98 -0.63 27.88
CA ALA A 473 -22.10 -0.42 28.80
C ALA A 473 -21.59 0.25 30.10
N PHE A 474 -22.47 0.92 30.85
CA PHE A 474 -22.16 1.32 32.22
C PHE A 474 -22.07 0.09 33.14
N SER A 475 -21.25 0.19 34.19
CA SER A 475 -21.22 -0.75 35.29
C SER A 475 -22.60 -0.87 35.97
N PRO A 476 -22.90 -2.00 36.64
CA PRO A 476 -23.96 -2.04 37.64
C PRO A 476 -23.77 -0.89 38.65
N ALA A 477 -24.84 -0.17 38.95
CA ALA A 477 -24.76 1.01 39.80
C ALA A 477 -24.51 0.61 41.27
N GLN A 478 -23.54 1.27 41.90
CA GLN A 478 -23.35 1.20 43.35
C GLN A 478 -24.00 2.45 44.00
N SER A 479 -24.37 2.34 45.26
CA SER A 479 -25.01 3.41 46.03
C SER A 479 -24.27 3.68 47.33
N PHE A 480 -24.37 4.91 47.84
CA PHE A 480 -23.89 5.28 49.18
C PHE A 480 -24.80 6.36 49.78
N SER A 481 -24.77 6.51 51.10
CA SER A 481 -25.51 7.56 51.80
C SER A 481 -24.58 8.47 52.59
N LEU A 482 -24.64 9.77 52.33
CA LEU A 482 -24.00 10.81 53.15
C LEU A 482 -24.87 11.09 54.37
N GLN A 483 -24.28 10.99 55.55
CA GLN A 483 -24.95 11.29 56.81
C GLN A 483 -24.69 12.74 57.23
N SER A 484 -25.71 13.40 57.77
CA SER A 484 -25.52 14.58 58.60
C SER A 484 -24.73 14.22 59.86
N GLU A 485 -23.97 15.18 60.40
CA GLU A 485 -23.33 15.02 61.70
C GLU A 485 -24.42 14.89 62.77
N SER A 486 -24.41 13.76 63.50
CA SER A 486 -25.27 13.55 64.66
C SER A 486 -24.81 14.50 65.78
N GLY A 487 -25.52 15.61 65.94
CA GLY A 487 -25.16 16.75 66.80
C GLY A 487 -25.20 16.50 68.31
N PHE A 488 -24.46 15.49 68.80
CA PHE A 488 -24.36 15.16 70.23
C PHE A 488 -23.21 15.86 70.97
N ALA A 489 -22.30 16.54 70.26
CA ALA A 489 -21.20 17.29 70.88
C ALA A 489 -21.67 18.41 71.83
N TRP A 490 -22.85 18.97 71.61
CA TRP A 490 -23.43 20.04 72.44
C TRP A 490 -24.12 19.53 73.71
N MET A 491 -24.53 18.26 73.75
CA MET A 491 -25.35 17.72 74.86
C MET A 491 -24.53 17.36 76.11
N LEU A 492 -23.20 17.41 76.04
CA LEU A 492 -22.29 17.25 77.19
C LEU A 492 -21.94 18.58 77.90
N PHE A 493 -22.39 19.73 77.38
CA PHE A 493 -22.05 21.05 77.95
C PHE A 493 -23.16 21.71 78.79
N PHE A 494 -24.36 21.12 78.88
CA PHE A 494 -25.48 21.68 79.65
C PHE A 494 -26.25 20.62 80.44
N LEU A 495 -25.86 20.42 81.71
CA LEU A 495 -26.66 20.10 82.92
C LEU A 495 -25.82 19.29 83.94
N PRO A 496 -25.87 19.60 85.24
CA PRO A 496 -25.81 20.94 85.83
C PRO A 496 -24.81 21.05 86.99
N LEU A 497 -24.12 22.18 87.13
CA LEU A 497 -23.50 22.54 88.42
C LEU A 497 -24.50 23.30 89.30
N ILE A 498 -25.50 22.57 89.81
CA ILE A 498 -26.37 23.03 90.90
C ILE A 498 -26.16 22.09 92.09
N LEU A 499 -25.12 22.36 92.87
CA LEU A 499 -24.95 21.99 94.30
C LEU A 499 -23.54 22.42 94.76
N LEU A 500 -23.48 23.07 95.94
CA LEU A 500 -22.25 23.48 96.68
C LEU A 500 -21.36 24.49 95.88
N LEU A 501 -21.28 25.77 96.25
CA LEU A 501 -21.29 26.40 97.58
C LEU A 501 -21.98 27.77 97.57
#